data_AF-U6DX57-F1
#
_entry.id   AF-U6DX57-F1
#
_cell.length_a   1.000
_cell.length_b   1.000
_cell.length_c   1.000
_cell.angle_alpha   90.00
_cell.angle_beta   90.00
_cell.angle_gamma   90.00
#
_symmetry.space_group_name_H-M   'P 1'
#
loop_
_entity.id
_entity.type
_entity.pdbx_description
1 polymer ?
#
loop_
_entity_poly.entity_id
_entity_poly.type
_entity_poly.pdbx_seq_one_letter_code
_entity_poly.pdbx_strand_id
1 'polypeptide(L)'
;YELSEKMLSACNLLKNNINDPKALTSKDMRFCLNTLQHEWFRVSSQKSASPAMVGDYLAAFQAVSPDVLRHVINMADGNGNTALHYSVSHSNFEIVKLLLDADVCNVDHQNKAGYTPIMLAALAAVE
;
A
#
# COMPACT_ATOMS: atom_id res chain seq x y z
N TYR A 1 15.20 0.62 -7.21
CA TYR A 1 15.08 1.65 -6.15
C TYR A 1 15.19 0.99 -4.79
N GLU A 2 15.93 1.60 -3.88
CA GLU A 2 16.08 1.09 -2.51
C GLU A 2 15.20 1.91 -1.56
N LEU A 3 14.72 1.27 -0.49
CA LEU A 3 13.98 1.96 0.56
C LEU A 3 14.89 2.95 1.28
N SER A 4 14.39 4.14 1.60
CA SER A 4 15.11 5.05 2.48
C SER A 4 15.34 4.43 3.86
N GLU A 5 16.40 4.81 4.56
CA GLU A 5 16.70 4.29 5.91
C GLU A 5 15.52 4.46 6.87
N LYS A 6 14.79 5.57 6.75
CA LYS A 6 13.58 5.85 7.53
C LYS A 6 12.47 4.84 7.22
N MET A 7 12.25 4.55 5.93
CA MET A 7 11.23 3.59 5.51
C MET A 7 11.59 2.17 5.94
N LEU A 8 12.85 1.77 5.79
CA LEU A 8 13.33 0.46 6.21
C LEU A 8 13.22 0.28 7.73
N SER A 9 13.59 1.30 8.50
CA SER A 9 13.44 1.31 9.96
C SER A 9 11.97 1.16 10.38
N ALA A 10 11.06 1.85 9.69
CA ALA A 10 9.63 1.70 9.92
C ALA A 10 9.12 0.29 9.58
N CYS A 11 9.59 -0.32 8.49
CA CYS A 11 9.23 -1.69 8.12
C CYS A 11 9.70 -2.71 9.17
N ASN A 12 10.93 -2.55 9.68
CA ASN A 12 11.48 -3.41 10.73
C ASN A 12 10.72 -3.24 12.06
N LEU A 13 10.34 -2.01 12.41
CA LEU A 13 9.54 -1.77 13.60
C LEU A 13 8.15 -2.40 13.47
N LEU A 14 7.50 -2.27 12.31
CA LEU A 14 6.24 -2.96 12.02
C LEU A 14 6.38 -4.47 12.16
N LYS A 15 7.40 -5.08 11.53
CA LYS A 15 7.68 -6.52 11.61
C LYS A 15 7.74 -7.02 13.06
N ASN A 16 8.42 -6.30 13.94
CA ASN A 16 8.60 -6.71 15.33
C ASN A 16 7.32 -6.60 16.16
N ASN A 17 6.36 -5.77 15.74
CA ASN A 17 5.15 -5.47 16.52
C ASN A 17 3.85 -5.98 15.86
N ILE A 18 3.90 -6.55 14.66
CA ILE A 18 2.71 -6.93 13.88
C ILE A 18 1.83 -7.98 14.57
N ASN A 19 2.44 -8.79 15.44
CA ASN A 19 1.75 -9.84 16.21
C ASN A 19 1.27 -9.37 17.60
N ASP A 20 1.62 -8.14 18.02
CA ASP A 20 1.19 -7.57 19.29
C ASP A 20 0.16 -6.44 19.06
N PRO A 21 -1.15 -6.72 19.20
CA PRO A 21 -2.18 -5.71 18.99
C PRO A 21 -2.09 -4.54 19.98
N LYS A 22 -1.49 -4.72 21.17
CA LYS A 22 -1.30 -3.60 22.11
C LYS A 22 -0.22 -2.66 21.60
N ALA A 23 0.89 -3.21 21.09
CA ALA A 23 1.98 -2.42 20.52
C ALA A 23 1.53 -1.60 19.30
N LEU A 24 0.64 -2.14 18.46
CA LEU A 24 0.04 -1.45 17.31
C LEU A 24 -0.72 -0.17 17.67
N THR A 25 -1.22 -0.06 18.90
CA THR A 25 -1.96 1.13 19.34
C THR A 25 -1.09 2.25 19.95
N SER A 26 0.19 1.96 20.20
CA SER A 26 1.13 2.89 20.82
C SER A 26 1.40 4.13 19.96
N LYS A 27 1.76 5.26 20.59
CA LYS A 27 2.05 6.51 19.88
C LYS A 27 3.22 6.36 18.89
N ASP A 28 4.26 5.65 19.28
CA ASP A 28 5.44 5.42 18.44
C ASP A 28 5.10 4.59 17.21
N MET A 29 4.27 3.56 17.39
CA MET A 29 3.81 2.72 16.30
C MET A 29 2.89 3.49 15.34
N ARG A 30 2.05 4.40 15.85
CA ARG A 30 1.26 5.29 14.98
C ARG A 30 2.14 6.17 14.09
N PHE A 31 3.23 6.72 14.62
CA PHE A 31 4.17 7.52 13.82
C PHE A 31 4.86 6.68 12.73
N CYS A 32 5.23 5.45 13.07
CA CYS A 32 5.75 4.46 12.12
C CYS A 32 4.74 4.15 11.01
N LEU A 33 3.50 3.80 11.36
CA LEU A 33 2.43 3.52 10.40
C LEU A 33 2.13 4.73 9.51
N ASN A 34 2.11 5.94 10.06
CA ASN A 34 1.95 7.16 9.27
C ASN A 34 3.08 7.38 8.27
N THR A 35 4.33 7.08 8.66
CA THR A 35 5.48 7.15 7.76
C THR A 35 5.34 6.14 6.62
N LEU A 36 5.00 4.88 6.96
CA LEU A 36 4.78 3.83 5.97
C LEU A 36 3.66 4.21 4.99
N GLN A 37 2.52 4.66 5.52
CA GLN A 37 1.37 5.07 4.71
C GLN A 37 1.75 6.23 3.78
N HIS A 38 2.35 7.29 4.31
CA HIS A 38 2.70 8.46 3.51
C HIS A 38 3.66 8.11 2.37
N GLU A 39 4.75 7.39 2.65
CA GLU A 39 5.72 6.99 1.62
C GLU A 39 5.12 6.02 0.61
N TRP A 40 4.32 5.05 1.08
CA TRP A 40 3.66 4.09 0.19
C TRP A 40 2.73 4.78 -0.80
N PHE A 41 1.81 5.62 -0.33
CA PHE A 41 0.88 6.34 -1.19
C PHE A 41 1.59 7.34 -2.13
N ARG A 42 2.71 7.93 -1.70
CA ARG A 42 3.53 8.79 -2.57
C ARG A 42 4.07 8.02 -3.77
N VAL A 43 4.44 6.76 -3.59
CA VAL A 43 5.06 5.92 -4.63
C VAL A 43 4.02 5.18 -5.48
N SER A 44 2.96 4.64 -4.86
CA SER A 44 2.01 3.75 -5.54
C SER A 44 0.79 4.44 -6.15
N SER A 45 0.38 5.59 -5.60
CA SER A 45 -0.98 6.10 -5.78
C SER A 45 -1.07 7.40 -6.58
N GLN A 46 0.04 7.90 -7.10
CA GLN A 46 0.07 9.08 -7.99
C GLN A 46 -0.26 8.67 -9.43
N LYS A 47 -0.88 9.57 -10.22
CA LYS A 47 -1.10 9.32 -11.66
C LYS A 47 0.22 9.03 -12.39
N SER A 48 1.31 9.70 -12.01
CA SER A 48 2.66 9.52 -12.56
C SER A 48 3.50 8.44 -11.85
N ALA A 49 2.88 7.55 -11.07
CA ALA A 49 3.59 6.51 -10.34
C ALA A 49 4.35 5.58 -11.32
N SER A 50 5.59 5.24 -10.97
CA SER A 50 6.45 4.38 -11.80
C SER A 50 6.24 2.90 -11.42
N PRO A 51 5.83 2.03 -12.38
CA PRO A 51 5.65 0.61 -12.11
C PRO A 51 6.92 -0.07 -11.59
N ALA A 52 8.08 0.26 -12.15
CA ALA A 52 9.37 -0.26 -11.69
C ALA A 52 9.64 0.08 -10.22
N MET A 53 9.39 1.34 -9.83
CA MET A 53 9.58 1.77 -8.44
C MET A 53 8.61 1.07 -7.48
N VAL A 54 7.35 0.88 -7.88
CA VAL A 54 6.38 0.13 -7.08
C VAL A 54 6.81 -1.33 -6.92
N GLY A 55 7.26 -1.97 -7.99
CA GLY A 55 7.78 -3.35 -7.96
C GLY A 55 8.95 -3.50 -7.00
N ASP A 56 9.92 -2.57 -7.04
CA ASP A 56 11.06 -2.57 -6.12
C ASP A 56 10.62 -2.42 -4.65
N TYR A 57 9.63 -1.57 -4.38
CA TYR A 57 9.07 -1.41 -3.03
C TYR A 57 8.39 -2.69 -2.54
N LEU A 58 7.59 -3.34 -3.39
CA LEU A 58 6.93 -4.61 -3.05
C LEU A 58 7.97 -5.70 -2.76
N ALA A 59 9.01 -5.81 -3.58
CA ALA A 59 10.11 -6.74 -3.36
C ALA A 59 10.84 -6.46 -2.03
N ALA A 60 11.08 -5.18 -1.71
CA ALA A 60 11.70 -4.79 -0.45
C ALA A 60 10.82 -5.12 0.77
N PHE A 61 9.51 -4.87 0.72
CA PHE A 61 8.60 -5.25 1.80
C PHE A 61 8.53 -6.76 1.99
N GLN A 62 8.47 -7.52 0.89
CA GLN A 62 8.50 -8.98 0.92
C GLN A 62 9.79 -9.50 1.56
N ALA A 63 10.94 -8.88 1.25
CA ALA A 63 12.23 -9.24 1.84
C ALA A 63 12.29 -8.94 3.36
N VAL A 64 11.59 -7.91 3.85
CA VAL A 64 11.48 -7.64 5.29
C VAL A 64 10.63 -8.73 5.97
N SER A 65 9.40 -8.94 5.49
CA SER A 65 8.48 -9.99 5.93
C SER A 65 7.22 -10.04 5.05
N PRO A 66 6.67 -11.24 4.73
CA PRO A 66 5.38 -11.36 4.05
C PRO A 66 4.23 -10.63 4.78
N ASP A 67 4.23 -10.61 6.11
CA ASP A 67 3.21 -9.87 6.87
C ASP A 67 3.35 -8.36 6.74
N VAL A 68 4.59 -7.85 6.60
CA VAL A 68 4.83 -6.42 6.33
C VAL A 68 4.30 -6.07 4.95
N LEU A 69 4.59 -6.88 3.92
CA LEU A 69 4.03 -6.69 2.58
C LEU A 69 2.50 -6.63 2.65
N ARG A 70 1.86 -7.64 3.24
CA ARG A 70 0.39 -7.74 3.36
C ARG A 70 -0.20 -6.55 4.12
N HIS A 71 0.47 -6.05 5.15
CA HIS A 71 -0.01 -4.90 5.90
C HIS A 71 0.10 -3.61 5.07
N VAL A 72 1.27 -3.38 4.45
CA VAL A 72 1.56 -2.13 3.72
C VAL A 72 0.71 -2.00 2.46
N ILE A 73 0.61 -3.07 1.66
CA ILE A 73 -0.15 -3.06 0.39
C ILE A 73 -1.64 -2.74 0.59
N ASN A 74 -2.20 -3.14 1.73
CA ASN A 74 -3.61 -2.97 2.09
C ASN A 74 -3.87 -1.75 2.98
N MET A 75 -2.87 -0.89 3.21
CA MET A 75 -3.12 0.36 3.91
C MET A 75 -4.13 1.20 3.13
N ALA A 76 -5.07 1.77 3.86
CA ALA A 76 -6.04 2.72 3.36
C ALA A 76 -5.73 4.11 3.89
N ASP A 77 -5.87 5.13 3.04
CA ASP A 77 -5.69 6.53 3.42
C ASP A 77 -6.88 7.09 4.22
N GLY A 78 -6.88 8.40 4.45
CA GLY A 78 -7.98 9.10 5.12
C GLY A 78 -9.33 9.00 4.41
N ASN A 79 -9.38 8.64 3.12
CA ASN A 79 -10.59 8.42 2.34
C ASN A 79 -11.00 6.94 2.28
N GLY A 80 -10.24 6.05 2.92
CA GLY A 80 -10.44 4.61 2.79
C GLY A 80 -9.95 4.04 1.45
N ASN A 81 -9.26 4.84 0.62
CA ASN A 81 -8.72 4.35 -0.63
C ASN A 81 -7.41 3.63 -0.35
N THR A 82 -7.26 2.44 -0.93
CA THR A 82 -5.99 1.71 -0.98
C THR A 82 -5.20 2.11 -2.22
N ALA A 83 -3.94 1.66 -2.33
CA ALA A 83 -3.16 1.83 -3.56
C ALA A 83 -3.91 1.29 -4.78
N LEU A 84 -4.59 0.14 -4.65
CA LEU A 84 -5.36 -0.48 -5.73
C LEU A 84 -6.51 0.42 -6.21
N HIS A 85 -7.20 1.13 -5.32
CA HIS A 85 -8.23 2.11 -5.72
C HIS A 85 -7.66 3.19 -6.64
N TYR A 86 -6.51 3.77 -6.26
CA TYR A 86 -5.87 4.83 -7.04
C TYR A 86 -5.29 4.31 -8.36
N SER A 87 -4.63 3.15 -8.35
CA SER A 87 -4.05 2.56 -9.57
C SER A 87 -5.13 2.26 -10.62
N VAL A 88 -6.30 1.76 -10.19
CA VAL A 88 -7.44 1.56 -11.09
C VAL A 88 -8.01 2.88 -11.59
N SER A 89 -8.25 3.85 -10.69
CA SER A 89 -8.79 5.17 -11.06
C SER A 89 -7.90 5.94 -12.04
N HIS A 90 -6.59 5.71 -12.01
CA HIS A 90 -5.62 6.32 -12.91
C HIS A 90 -5.31 5.49 -14.17
N SER A 91 -5.99 4.36 -14.38
CA SER A 91 -5.72 3.43 -15.48
C SER A 91 -4.26 2.93 -15.51
N ASN A 92 -3.60 2.88 -14.35
CA ASN A 92 -2.22 2.41 -14.20
C ASN A 92 -2.18 0.88 -14.09
N PHE A 93 -2.55 0.21 -15.18
CA PHE A 93 -2.77 -1.25 -15.20
C PHE A 93 -1.50 -2.07 -14.90
N GLU A 94 -0.30 -1.55 -15.19
CA GLU A 94 0.95 -2.19 -14.79
C GLU A 94 1.09 -2.25 -13.27
N ILE A 95 0.72 -1.17 -12.56
CA ILE A 95 0.73 -1.15 -11.10
C ILE A 95 -0.38 -2.02 -10.54
N VAL A 96 -1.58 -2.00 -11.15
CA VAL A 96 -2.67 -2.92 -10.77
C VAL A 96 -2.19 -4.36 -10.85
N LYS A 97 -1.53 -4.75 -11.94
CA LYS A 97 -0.97 -6.09 -12.11
C LYS A 97 0.05 -6.42 -11.01
N LEU A 98 1.00 -5.53 -10.73
CA LEU A 98 1.99 -5.74 -9.66
C LEU A 98 1.33 -5.94 -8.27
N LEU A 99 0.28 -5.19 -7.96
CA LEU A 99 -0.44 -5.31 -6.69
C LEU A 99 -1.22 -6.62 -6.59
N LEU A 100 -1.81 -7.09 -7.69
CA LEU A 100 -2.53 -8.37 -7.74
C LEU A 100 -1.57 -9.57 -7.73
N ASP A 101 -0.46 -9.48 -8.47
CA ASP A 101 0.58 -10.52 -8.52
C ASP A 101 1.27 -10.73 -7.15
N ALA A 102 1.12 -9.79 -6.21
CA ALA A 102 1.58 -9.95 -4.83
C ALA A 102 0.72 -10.94 -4.00
N ASP A 103 -0.46 -11.34 -4.49
CA ASP A 103 -1.37 -12.36 -3.91
C ASP A 103 -1.85 -12.10 -2.47
N VAL A 104 -1.61 -10.89 -1.95
CA VAL A 104 -2.01 -10.47 -0.59
C VAL A 104 -2.93 -9.25 -0.60
N CYS A 105 -3.34 -8.77 -1.77
CA CYS A 105 -4.15 -7.57 -1.92
C CYS A 105 -5.65 -7.87 -1.65
N ASN A 106 -6.29 -7.04 -0.81
CA ASN A 106 -7.71 -7.10 -0.56
C ASN A 106 -8.47 -6.30 -1.62
N VAL A 107 -8.92 -7.00 -2.66
CA VAL A 107 -9.65 -6.42 -3.81
C VAL A 107 -11.08 -6.01 -3.49
N ASP A 108 -11.62 -6.45 -2.36
CA ASP A 108 -13.00 -6.18 -1.94
C ASP A 108 -13.11 -5.05 -0.90
N HIS A 109 -11.98 -4.42 -0.55
CA HIS A 109 -11.99 -3.30 0.40
C HIS A 109 -12.83 -2.15 -0.16
N GLN A 110 -13.86 -1.72 0.57
CA GLN A 110 -14.63 -0.54 0.23
C GLN A 110 -13.99 0.72 0.83
N ASN A 111 -13.84 1.75 0.02
CA ASN A 111 -13.48 3.08 0.51
C ASN A 111 -14.65 3.72 1.30
N LYS A 112 -14.43 4.93 1.85
CA LYS A 112 -15.48 5.62 2.63
C LYS A 112 -16.71 6.02 1.82
N ALA A 113 -16.62 6.03 0.49
CA ALA A 113 -17.75 6.25 -0.40
C ALA A 113 -18.50 4.95 -0.76
N GLY A 114 -18.05 3.79 -0.23
CA GLY A 114 -18.68 2.49 -0.44
C GLY A 114 -18.24 1.76 -1.72
N TYR A 115 -17.25 2.28 -2.44
CA TYR A 115 -16.76 1.67 -3.68
C TYR A 115 -15.57 0.76 -3.43
N THR A 116 -15.58 -0.42 -4.04
CA THR A 116 -14.38 -1.26 -4.17
C THR A 116 -13.51 -0.78 -5.33
N PRO A 117 -12.23 -1.19 -5.41
CA PRO A 117 -11.38 -0.88 -6.56
C PRO A 117 -12.01 -1.28 -7.89
N ILE A 118 -12.63 -2.46 -7.96
CA ILE A 118 -13.28 -2.93 -9.19
C ILE A 118 -14.50 -2.09 -9.58
N MET A 119 -15.25 -1.56 -8.61
CA MET A 119 -16.34 -0.63 -8.91
C MET A 119 -15.80 0.67 -9.55
N LEU A 120 -14.62 1.12 -9.15
CA LEU A 120 -13.96 2.27 -9.78
C LEU A 120 -13.49 1.96 -11.20
N ALA A 121 -13.13 0.71 -11.52
CA ALA A 121 -12.73 0.32 -12.88
C ALA A 121 -13.86 0.53 -13.89
N ALA A 122 -15.12 0.31 -13.47
CA ALA A 122 -16.28 0.55 -14.32
C ALA A 122 -16.57 2.03 -14.58
N LEU A 123 -16.01 2.92 -13.76
CA LEU A 123 -16.21 4.38 -13.84
C LEU A 123 -15.00 5.10 -14.47
N ALA A 124 -13.82 4.48 -14.46
CA ALA A 124 -12.63 5.02 -15.09
C ALA A 124 -12.84 5.05 -16.60
N ALA A 125 -12.91 6.25 -17.18
CA ALA A 125 -12.95 6.41 -18.62
C ALA A 125 -11.65 5.85 -19.20
N VAL A 126 -11.77 4.98 -20.21
CA VAL A 126 -10.62 4.52 -21.00
C VAL A 126 -10.23 5.67 -21.92
N GLU A 127 -9.42 6.60 -21.41
CA GLU A 127 -8.73 7.61 -22.22
C GLU A 127 -7.36 7.10 -22.69
#